data_AF-A0A2E0HLZ3-F1
#
_entry.id   AF-A0A2E0HLZ3-F1
#
_cell.length_a   1.000
_cell.length_b   1.000
_cell.length_c   1.000
_cell.angle_alpha   90.00
_cell.angle_beta   90.00
_cell.angle_gamma   90.00
#
_symmetry.space_group_name_H-M   'P 1'
#
loop_
_entity.id
_entity.type
_entity.pdbx_description
1 polymer ?
#
loop_
_entity_poly.entity_id
_entity_poly.type
_entity_poly.pdbx_seq_one_letter_code
_entity_poly.pdbx_strand_id
1 'polypeptide(L)'
;MEFFQVCNWRELQHYKDRAPPWIKLYNHLLENYEFSLLADQEKFHLLGIYLLASRQNNKLPMDPGWIKKKIDADSEVNLHKLIELGFIELILDSDAIAESKHAASKALELCSTFRTQRRGEEREKRREDSASGSKCLQMLNDPEVKR
;
A
#
# COMPACT_ATOMS: atom_id res chain seq x y z
N MET A 1 -6.67 4.53 24.06
CA MET A 1 -5.97 5.28 22.99
C MET A 1 -6.32 4.58 21.70
N GLU A 2 -6.78 5.33 20.70
CA GLU A 2 -7.10 4.76 19.39
C GLU A 2 -5.84 4.59 18.55
N PHE A 3 -5.81 3.53 17.75
CA PHE A 3 -4.68 3.22 16.88
C PHE A 3 -5.18 2.98 15.45
N PHE A 4 -4.29 3.17 14.49
CA PHE A 4 -4.51 2.82 13.09
C PHE A 4 -3.32 2.03 12.55
N GLN A 5 -3.55 1.39 11.41
CA GLN A 5 -2.54 0.67 10.65
C GLN A 5 -2.62 1.04 9.16
N VAL A 6 -1.50 0.90 8.45
CA VAL A 6 -1.44 1.08 7.00
C VAL A 6 -2.08 -0.11 6.30
N CYS A 7 -2.93 0.18 5.33
CA CYS A 7 -3.55 -0.81 4.46
C CYS A 7 -2.50 -1.50 3.58
N ASN A 8 -2.76 -2.74 3.17
CA ASN A 8 -1.86 -3.50 2.27
C ASN A 8 -0.42 -3.66 2.80
N TRP A 9 -0.24 -3.64 4.12
CA TRP A 9 1.09 -3.68 4.76
C TRP A 9 2.00 -4.79 4.28
N ARG A 10 1.45 -5.99 4.05
CA ARG A 10 2.22 -7.17 3.61
C ARG A 10 2.92 -6.96 2.25
N GLU A 11 2.42 -6.03 1.44
CA GLU A 11 2.98 -5.70 0.12
C GLU A 11 4.14 -4.72 0.27
N LEU A 12 3.92 -3.68 1.09
CA LEU A 12 4.92 -2.65 1.39
C LEU A 12 6.09 -3.22 2.22
N GLN A 13 5.79 -4.12 3.16
CA GLN A 13 6.78 -4.74 4.02
C GLN A 13 6.49 -6.23 4.26
N HIS A 14 7.45 -7.07 3.90
CA HIS A 14 7.36 -8.53 4.02
C HIS A 14 8.19 -9.08 5.19
N TYR A 15 9.14 -8.30 5.72
CA TYR A 15 9.90 -8.69 6.91
C TYR A 15 9.02 -8.58 8.15
N LYS A 16 8.98 -9.66 8.93
CA LYS A 16 8.26 -9.72 10.22
C LYS A 16 9.19 -9.49 11.40
N ASP A 17 10.39 -10.08 11.34
CA ASP A 17 11.34 -10.11 12.46
C ASP A 17 12.51 -9.14 12.28
N ARG A 18 12.48 -8.32 11.23
CA ARG A 18 13.48 -7.29 10.96
C ARG A 18 12.77 -5.96 10.82
N ALA A 19 13.34 -4.91 11.39
CA ALA A 19 12.89 -3.52 11.26
C ALA A 19 13.77 -2.80 10.23
N PRO A 20 13.60 -3.07 8.92
CA PRO A 20 14.44 -2.46 7.89
C PRO A 20 14.25 -0.92 7.88
N PRO A 21 15.30 -0.17 7.56
CA PRO A 21 15.24 1.30 7.52
C PRO A 21 14.51 1.86 6.29
N TRP A 22 13.81 1.01 5.51
CA TRP A 22 13.13 1.36 4.26
C TRP A 22 11.75 0.72 4.16
N ILE A 23 10.93 1.27 3.25
CA ILE A 23 9.63 0.72 2.83
C ILE A 23 9.62 0.57 1.31
N LYS A 24 8.99 -0.49 0.76
CA LYS A 24 8.83 -0.59 -0.70
C LYS A 24 7.76 0.39 -1.16
N LEU A 25 8.13 1.27 -2.08
CA LEU A 25 7.19 2.11 -2.79
C LEU A 25 7.01 1.60 -4.20
N TYR A 26 5.77 1.30 -4.58
CA TYR A 26 5.44 0.81 -5.91
C TYR A 26 5.01 1.97 -6.81
N ASN A 27 5.44 1.93 -8.08
CA ASN A 27 5.11 2.95 -9.07
C ASN A 27 3.60 3.05 -9.37
N HIS A 28 2.86 1.94 -9.28
CA HIS A 28 1.41 1.91 -9.46
C HIS A 28 0.66 2.83 -8.48
N LEU A 29 1.30 3.28 -7.40
CA LEU A 29 0.72 4.31 -6.52
C LEU A 29 0.37 5.57 -7.31
N LEU A 30 1.12 5.89 -8.37
CA LEU A 30 0.86 7.03 -9.26
C LEU A 30 -0.35 6.80 -10.18
N GLU A 31 -0.78 5.56 -10.36
CA GLU A 31 -1.96 5.18 -11.15
C GLU A 31 -3.22 5.06 -10.28
N ASN A 32 -3.07 5.13 -8.96
CA ASN A 32 -4.16 5.04 -8.01
C ASN A 32 -4.98 6.35 -8.00
N TYR A 33 -6.28 6.24 -8.26
CA TYR A 33 -7.19 7.39 -8.33
C TYR A 33 -7.29 8.11 -6.97
N GLU A 34 -7.40 7.38 -5.88
CA GLU A 34 -7.48 7.93 -4.52
C GLU A 34 -6.21 8.70 -4.15
N PHE A 35 -5.05 8.27 -4.64
CA PHE A 35 -3.77 8.97 -4.45
C PHE A 35 -3.73 10.29 -5.24
N SER A 36 -4.38 10.34 -6.40
CA SER A 36 -4.49 11.55 -7.21
C SER A 36 -5.34 12.65 -6.55
N LEU A 37 -6.25 12.27 -5.64
CA LEU A 37 -7.11 13.20 -4.88
C LEU A 37 -6.39 13.89 -3.71
N LEU A 38 -5.17 13.44 -3.37
CA LEU A 38 -4.35 14.04 -2.33
C LEU A 38 -3.66 15.30 -2.85
N ALA A 39 -3.61 16.33 -2.01
CA ALA A 39 -2.72 17.47 -2.21
C ALA A 39 -1.26 17.02 -2.05
N ASP A 40 -0.32 17.78 -2.60
CA ASP A 40 1.09 17.38 -2.62
C ASP A 40 1.68 17.18 -1.21
N GLN A 41 1.27 18.00 -0.25
CA GLN A 41 1.65 17.84 1.15
C GLN A 41 1.08 16.55 1.75
N GLU A 42 -0.16 16.20 1.42
CA GLU A 42 -0.82 14.99 1.94
C GLU A 42 -0.22 13.72 1.34
N LYS A 43 0.25 13.78 0.08
CA LYS A 43 1.05 12.71 -0.52
C LYS A 43 2.33 12.49 0.28
N PHE A 44 3.04 13.57 0.65
CA PHE A 44 4.20 13.46 1.53
C PHE A 44 3.84 12.88 2.91
N HIS A 45 2.72 13.33 3.51
CA HIS A 45 2.26 12.79 4.79
C HIS A 45 2.03 11.28 4.72
N LEU A 46 1.38 10.80 3.66
CA LEU A 46 1.16 9.37 3.43
C LEU A 46 2.48 8.60 3.35
N LEU A 47 3.45 9.09 2.58
CA LEU A 47 4.77 8.46 2.47
C LEU A 47 5.54 8.46 3.79
N GLY A 48 5.46 9.55 4.55
CA GLY A 48 6.04 9.64 5.90
C GLY A 48 5.40 8.64 6.87
N ILE A 49 4.07 8.48 6.81
CA ILE A 49 3.33 7.48 7.58
C ILE A 49 3.77 6.05 7.21
N TYR A 50 3.97 5.75 5.92
CA TYR A 50 4.47 4.43 5.48
C TYR A 50 5.85 4.10 6.06
N LEU A 51 6.76 5.08 6.10
CA LEU A 51 8.06 4.92 6.73
C LEU A 51 7.95 4.75 8.24
N LEU A 52 7.09 5.54 8.90
CA LEU A 52 6.89 5.47 10.33
C LEU A 52 6.27 4.13 10.76
N ALA A 53 5.34 3.61 9.95
CA ALA A 53 4.74 2.29 10.13
C ALA A 53 5.80 1.17 10.09
N SER A 54 6.82 1.29 9.24
CA SER A 54 7.94 0.32 9.16
C SER A 54 8.71 0.22 10.47
N ARG A 55 8.80 1.32 11.22
CA ARG A 55 9.51 1.37 12.51
C ARG A 55 8.65 0.89 13.67
N GLN A 56 7.32 1.04 13.58
CA GLN A 56 6.36 0.80 14.67
C GLN A 56 5.50 -0.46 14.45
N ASN A 57 5.98 -1.41 13.64
CA ASN A 57 5.28 -2.65 13.33
C ASN A 57 3.83 -2.43 12.86
N ASN A 58 3.62 -1.41 12.04
CA ASN A 58 2.33 -1.01 11.49
C ASN A 58 1.23 -0.70 12.51
N LYS A 59 1.57 -0.29 13.74
CA LYS A 59 0.61 0.16 14.75
C LYS A 59 0.97 1.58 15.19
N LEU A 60 0.18 2.56 14.76
CA LEU A 60 0.42 3.98 15.03
C LEU A 60 -0.73 4.59 15.84
N PRO A 61 -0.45 5.53 16.76
CA PRO A 61 -1.51 6.22 17.50
C PRO A 61 -2.30 7.14 16.56
N MET A 62 -3.62 7.23 16.76
CA MET A 62 -4.51 8.16 16.07
C MET A 62 -4.34 9.59 16.60
N ASP A 63 -3.14 10.15 16.43
CA ASP A 63 -2.74 11.48 16.91
C ASP A 63 -2.05 12.25 15.77
N PRO A 64 -2.77 13.15 15.07
CA PRO A 64 -2.22 14.00 14.02
C PRO A 64 -1.00 14.81 14.44
N GLY A 65 -1.00 15.35 15.67
CA GLY A 65 0.08 16.20 16.17
C GLY A 65 1.35 15.40 16.45
N TRP A 66 1.20 14.18 16.97
CA TRP A 66 2.32 13.25 17.11
C TRP A 66 2.88 12.83 15.75
N ILE A 67 2.01 12.48 14.80
CA ILE A 67 2.44 12.09 13.44
C ILE A 67 3.18 13.24 12.76
N LYS A 68 2.61 14.44 12.77
CA LYS A 68 3.22 15.67 12.22
C LYS A 68 4.65 15.86 12.70
N LYS A 69 4.85 15.78 14.02
CA LYS A 69 6.18 15.90 14.65
C LYS A 69 7.13 14.76 14.32
N LYS A 70 6.63 13.57 14.00
CA LYS A 70 7.47 12.40 13.71
C LYS A 70 7.92 12.33 12.26
N ILE A 71 7.15 12.90 11.34
CA ILE A 71 7.48 12.96 9.92
C ILE A 71 8.06 14.33 9.53
N ASP A 72 8.27 15.22 10.50
CA ASP A 72 8.74 16.60 10.31
C ASP A 72 7.91 17.37 9.26
N ALA A 73 6.57 17.27 9.36
CA ALA A 73 5.66 17.98 8.49
C ALA A 73 5.37 19.41 8.98
N ASP A 74 5.34 20.35 8.05
CA ASP A 74 4.97 21.75 8.34
C ASP A 74 3.44 21.92 8.48
N SER A 75 2.67 21.20 7.66
CA SER A 75 1.21 21.26 7.64
C SER A 75 0.56 20.23 8.55
N GLU A 76 -0.72 20.44 8.88
CA GLU A 76 -1.50 19.51 9.69
C GLU A 76 -1.75 18.19 8.93
N VAL A 77 -1.64 17.07 9.65
CA VAL A 77 -1.82 15.73 9.07
C VAL A 77 -3.28 15.31 9.19
N ASN A 78 -4.00 15.25 8.07
CA ASN A 78 -5.40 14.84 8.07
C ASN A 78 -5.54 13.31 7.99
N LEU A 79 -5.52 12.63 9.14
CA LEU A 79 -5.67 11.18 9.21
C LEU A 79 -7.05 10.70 8.76
N HIS A 80 -8.12 11.46 8.99
CA HIS A 80 -9.47 11.10 8.57
C HIS A 80 -9.59 11.00 7.04
N LYS A 81 -8.97 11.93 6.31
CA LYS A 81 -8.93 11.88 4.84
C LYS A 81 -8.21 10.62 4.35
N LEU A 82 -7.11 10.24 4.98
CA LEU A 82 -6.37 9.03 4.62
C LEU A 82 -7.15 7.75 4.92
N ILE A 83 -7.99 7.76 5.96
CA ILE A 83 -8.94 6.67 6.24
C ILE A 83 -10.01 6.60 5.16
N GLU A 84 -10.63 7.73 4.81
CA GLU A 84 -11.69 7.81 3.81
C GLU A 84 -11.23 7.31 2.43
N LEU A 85 -9.98 7.63 2.07
CA LEU A 85 -9.34 7.19 0.83
C LEU A 85 -8.78 5.75 0.90
N GLY A 86 -8.88 5.08 2.05
CA GLY A 86 -8.51 3.67 2.21
C GLY A 86 -7.01 3.39 2.30
N PHE A 87 -6.17 4.40 2.56
CA PHE A 87 -4.72 4.20 2.75
C PHE A 87 -4.35 3.70 4.14
N ILE A 88 -5.16 4.05 5.14
CA ILE A 88 -5.01 3.59 6.52
C ILE A 88 -6.37 3.13 7.08
N GLU A 89 -6.34 2.27 8.08
CA GLU A 89 -7.54 1.74 8.74
C GLU A 89 -7.40 1.77 10.26
N LEU A 90 -8.50 2.05 10.97
CA LEU A 90 -8.52 2.02 12.43
C LEU A 90 -8.39 0.58 12.93
N ILE A 91 -7.59 0.39 13.96
CA ILE A 91 -7.51 -0.88 14.69
C ILE A 91 -8.65 -0.88 15.69
N LEU A 92 -9.69 -1.67 15.41
CA LEU A 92 -10.75 -1.94 16.36
C LEU A 92 -10.29 -3.08 17.27
N ASP A 93 -10.05 -2.77 18.55
CA ASP A 93 -9.86 -3.82 19.56
C ASP A 93 -11.14 -4.67 19.58
N SER A 94 -10.97 -5.99 19.57
CA SER A 94 -11.96 -6.98 19.11
C SER A 94 -13.23 -7.12 19.97
N ASP A 95 -13.45 -6.24 20.94
CA ASP A 95 -14.60 -6.25 21.85
C ASP A 95 -15.66 -5.18 21.50
N ALA A 96 -15.39 -4.25 20.59
CA ALA A 96 -16.33 -3.17 20.21
C ALA A 96 -16.95 -3.38 18.82
N ILE A 97 -17.47 -4.57 18.55
CA ILE A 97 -18.23 -4.86 17.32
C ILE A 97 -19.68 -4.43 17.54
N ALA A 98 -20.08 -3.24 17.07
CA ALA A 98 -21.48 -3.04 16.65
C ALA A 98 -21.75 -1.85 15.72
N GLU A 99 -21.18 -0.66 15.90
CA GLU A 99 -21.90 0.54 15.38
C GLU A 99 -21.21 1.41 14.32
N SER A 100 -19.97 1.13 13.88
CA SER A 100 -19.34 1.93 12.81
C SER A 100 -18.94 1.11 11.58
N LYS A 101 -19.91 0.39 11.01
CA LYS A 101 -19.67 -0.47 9.84
C LYS A 101 -19.65 0.29 8.50
N HIS A 102 -20.22 1.49 8.39
CA HIS A 102 -20.45 2.11 7.08
C HIS A 102 -19.24 2.83 6.48
N ALA A 103 -18.41 3.51 7.27
CA ALA A 103 -17.18 4.13 6.77
C ALA A 103 -16.04 3.10 6.60
N ALA A 104 -15.93 2.16 7.54
CA ALA A 104 -14.95 1.08 7.49
C ALA A 104 -15.20 0.10 6.34
N SER A 105 -16.46 -0.21 6.00
CA SER A 105 -16.77 -1.12 4.88
C SER A 105 -16.26 -0.58 3.55
N LYS A 106 -16.34 0.73 3.29
CA LYS A 106 -15.86 1.31 2.04
C LYS A 106 -14.33 1.29 1.95
N ALA A 107 -13.62 1.67 3.01
CA ALA A 107 -12.16 1.61 3.05
C ALA A 107 -11.63 0.16 2.95
N LEU A 108 -12.30 -0.78 3.64
CA LEU A 108 -11.96 -2.20 3.62
C LEU A 108 -12.30 -2.84 2.27
N GLU A 109 -13.41 -2.45 1.64
CA GLU A 109 -13.74 -2.82 0.26
C GLU A 109 -12.68 -2.28 -0.68
N LEU A 110 -12.39 -0.98 -0.73
CA LEU A 110 -11.34 -0.40 -1.60
C LEU A 110 -9.99 -1.11 -1.43
N CYS A 111 -9.58 -1.37 -0.18
CA CYS A 111 -8.36 -2.10 0.11
C CYS A 111 -8.40 -3.53 -0.47
N SER A 112 -9.53 -4.23 -0.32
CA SER A 112 -9.72 -5.59 -0.83
C SER A 112 -9.87 -5.69 -2.35
N THR A 113 -10.50 -4.71 -3.00
CA THR A 113 -10.66 -4.63 -4.45
C THR A 113 -9.30 -4.42 -5.10
N PHE A 114 -8.50 -3.51 -4.53
CA PHE A 114 -7.13 -3.26 -4.98
C PHE A 114 -6.26 -4.54 -4.89
N ARG A 115 -6.33 -5.28 -3.77
CA ARG A 115 -5.64 -6.58 -3.63
C ARG A 115 -6.03 -7.59 -4.71
N THR A 116 -7.32 -7.63 -5.07
CA THR A 116 -7.85 -8.64 -6.00
C THR A 116 -7.45 -8.33 -7.44
N GLN A 117 -7.51 -7.06 -7.83
CA GLN A 117 -7.06 -6.61 -9.15
C GLN A 117 -5.55 -6.85 -9.34
N ARG A 118 -4.73 -6.50 -8.33
CA ARG A 118 -3.26 -6.73 -8.38
C ARG A 118 -2.86 -8.19 -8.48
N ARG A 119 -3.57 -9.10 -7.79
CA ARG A 119 -3.31 -10.54 -7.89
C ARG A 119 -3.64 -11.09 -9.27
N GLY A 120 -4.58 -10.47 -9.99
CA GLY A 120 -4.88 -10.76 -11.39
C GLY A 120 -3.73 -10.33 -12.31
N GLU A 121 -3.36 -9.06 -12.24
CA GLU A 121 -2.33 -8.44 -13.10
C GLU A 121 -0.93 -9.06 -12.91
N GLU A 122 -0.49 -9.32 -11.67
CA GLU A 122 0.80 -9.99 -11.41
C GLU A 122 0.83 -11.43 -11.94
N ARG A 123 -0.32 -12.13 -11.96
CA ARG A 123 -0.42 -13.48 -12.54
C ARG A 123 -0.37 -13.44 -14.06
N GLU A 124 -0.97 -12.43 -14.67
CA GLU A 124 -0.99 -12.23 -16.13
C GLU A 124 0.40 -11.86 -16.64
N LYS A 125 1.07 -10.88 -16.02
CA LYS A 125 2.43 -10.49 -16.38
C LYS A 125 3.44 -11.63 -16.26
N ARG A 126 3.35 -12.46 -15.21
CA ARG A 126 4.19 -13.66 -15.07
C ARG A 126 3.94 -14.69 -16.19
N ARG A 127 2.70 -14.82 -16.66
CA ARG A 127 2.36 -15.69 -17.80
C ARG A 127 2.96 -15.13 -19.09
N GLU A 128 2.84 -13.83 -19.33
CA GLU A 128 3.40 -13.15 -20.50
C GLU A 128 4.93 -13.23 -20.53
N ASP A 129 5.61 -12.94 -19.42
CA ASP A 129 7.07 -13.02 -19.31
C ASP A 129 7.57 -14.45 -19.59
N SER A 130 6.86 -15.47 -19.06
CA SER A 130 7.19 -16.87 -19.32
C SER A 130 6.94 -17.30 -20.78
N ALA A 131 5.87 -16.81 -21.40
CA ALA A 131 5.55 -17.07 -22.80
C ALA A 131 6.54 -16.37 -23.75
N SER A 132 6.94 -15.14 -23.43
CA SER A 132 7.90 -14.34 -24.19
C SER A 132 9.31 -14.94 -24.11
N GLY A 133 9.71 -15.43 -22.92
CA GLY A 133 10.95 -16.19 -22.74
C GLY A 133 10.99 -17.49 -23.54
N SER A 134 9.90 -18.28 -23.56
CA SER A 134 9.80 -19.49 -24.38
C SER A 134 9.83 -19.20 -25.89
N LYS A 135 9.20 -18.11 -26.33
CA LYS A 135 9.21 -17.70 -27.74
C LYS A 135 10.60 -17.26 -28.20
N CYS A 136 11.34 -16.51 -27.36
CA CYS A 136 12.73 -16.14 -27.63
C CYS A 136 13.65 -17.37 -27.72
N LEU A 137 13.47 -18.37 -26.85
CA LEU A 137 14.23 -19.61 -26.88
C LEU A 137 13.96 -20.46 -28.14
N GLN A 138 12.74 -20.42 -28.66
CA GLN A 138 12.39 -21.07 -29.92
C GLN A 138 13.04 -20.38 -31.13
N MET A 139 13.07 -19.05 -31.17
CA MET A 139 13.69 -18.30 -32.28
C MET A 139 15.21 -18.46 -32.36
N LEU A 140 15.91 -18.67 -31.23
CA LEU A 140 17.35 -18.93 -31.20
C LEU A 140 17.74 -20.35 -31.67
N ASN A 141 16.77 -21.27 -31.69
CA ASN A 141 16.95 -22.64 -32.17
C ASN A 141 16.43 -22.86 -33.60
N ASP A 142 15.97 -21.79 -34.26
CA ASP A 142 15.45 -21.85 -35.62
C ASP A 142 16.61 -22.01 -36.62
N PRO A 143 16.63 -23.09 -37.43
CA PRO A 143 17.74 -23.40 -38.34
C PRO A 143 17.93 -22.37 -39.47
N GLU A 144 16.98 -21.46 -39.71
CA GLU A 144 17.13 -20.36 -40.67
C GLU A 144 17.97 -19.19 -40.15
N VAL A 145 18.12 -19.01 -38.82
CA VAL A 145 18.88 -17.91 -38.21
C VAL A 145 20.37 -18.24 -38.06
N LYS A 146 20.76 -19.52 -38.21
CA LYS A 146 22.15 -20.01 -38.10
C LYS A 146 22.90 -20.13 -39.44
N ARG A 147 22.42 -19.52 -40.53
CA ARG A 147 23.11 -19.48 -41.83
C ARG A 147 23.80 -18.16 -42.10
#